data_AF-A0A9D1HY22-F1
#
_entry.id   AF-A0A9D1HY22-F1
#
_cell.length_a   1.000
_cell.length_b   1.000
_cell.length_c   1.000
_cell.angle_alpha   90.00
_cell.angle_beta   90.00
_cell.angle_gamma   90.00
#
_symmetry.space_group_name_H-M   'P 1'
#
loop_
_entity.id
_entity.type
_entity.pdbx_description
1 polymer ?
#
loop_
_entity_poly.entity_id
_entity_poly.type
_entity_poly.pdbx_seq_one_letter_code
_entity_poly.pdbx_strand_id
1 'polypeptide(L)'
;MPEATIARNVIEAVGGAHNVLASTVCMTRLRMTLRNTSAVAVDSLTQIPGVLGVIGRGDRGIEVVFGPAVVDGVYQQFCKLVGNRSEEVSPSSSASEAVKSAMHIVISPGKQQGYATQTEPSNNKSDTFSAQPDSANATTKDLPGEDLTLDELYQLLESDNRVDPNSTPDAKDSTVVSADAAGRHILVLNGPNINMLGIREPNVYGTETYSDLVHLCERAAAEAGFLSCSCYQSNHEGDLVDQIQQALGTFDAIVINPAAYTHTSVALLDALKAVKIPTVEVHISKVEEREDFRQRSYVRAACIETITGLGLKGYVKAITDLAAYLDKHPTY
;
A
#
# COMPACT_ATOMS: atom_id res chain seq x y z
N MET A 1 6.79 -17.05 -30.61
CA MET A 1 6.03 -18.32 -30.52
C MET A 1 4.55 -17.99 -30.62
N PRO A 2 3.71 -18.77 -31.32
CA PRO A 2 2.27 -18.53 -31.34
C PRO A 2 1.65 -18.56 -29.94
N GLU A 3 0.73 -17.66 -29.66
CA GLU A 3 0.09 -17.51 -28.34
C GLU A 3 -0.63 -18.77 -27.88
N ALA A 4 -1.21 -19.54 -28.81
CA ALA A 4 -1.87 -20.81 -28.52
C ALA A 4 -0.88 -21.88 -28.00
N THR A 5 0.37 -21.85 -28.47
CA THR A 5 1.42 -22.75 -27.97
C THR A 5 1.88 -22.32 -26.58
N ILE A 6 2.06 -21.02 -26.36
CA ILE A 6 2.41 -20.47 -25.04
C ILE A 6 1.33 -20.87 -24.02
N ALA A 7 0.05 -20.65 -24.34
CA ALA A 7 -1.06 -21.01 -23.47
C ALA A 7 -1.08 -22.50 -23.11
N ARG A 8 -0.83 -23.39 -24.08
CA ARG A 8 -0.76 -24.84 -23.84
C ARG A 8 0.38 -25.20 -22.88
N ASN A 9 1.56 -24.63 -23.10
CA ASN A 9 2.74 -24.88 -22.26
C ASN A 9 2.52 -24.38 -20.84
N VAL A 10 1.85 -23.23 -20.67
CA VAL A 10 1.47 -22.71 -19.34
C VAL A 10 0.52 -23.69 -18.64
N ILE A 11 -0.52 -24.17 -19.35
CA ILE A 11 -1.49 -25.13 -18.80
C ILE A 11 -0.79 -26.43 -18.37
N GLU A 12 0.12 -26.95 -19.19
CA GLU A 12 0.89 -28.15 -18.86
C GLU A 12 1.78 -27.94 -17.63
N ALA A 13 2.50 -26.81 -17.58
CA ALA A 13 3.41 -26.49 -16.50
C ALA A 13 2.70 -26.23 -15.16
N VAL A 14 1.43 -25.84 -15.16
CA VAL A 14 0.62 -25.72 -13.94
C VAL A 14 -0.11 -27.02 -13.56
N GLY A 15 0.24 -28.16 -14.14
CA GLY A 15 -0.37 -29.46 -13.82
C GLY A 15 -1.67 -29.74 -14.56
N GLY A 16 -1.94 -29.03 -15.66
CA GLY A 16 -3.07 -29.24 -16.55
C GLY A 16 -4.30 -28.38 -16.27
N ALA A 17 -5.23 -28.35 -17.23
CA ALA A 17 -6.44 -27.50 -17.19
C ALA A 17 -7.32 -27.74 -15.96
N HIS A 18 -7.41 -29.00 -15.50
CA HIS A 18 -8.20 -29.37 -14.33
C HIS A 18 -7.67 -28.78 -13.02
N ASN A 19 -6.37 -28.40 -12.98
CA ASN A 19 -5.77 -27.76 -11.82
C ASN A 19 -6.12 -26.27 -11.74
N VAL A 20 -6.60 -25.65 -12.82
CA VAL A 20 -6.95 -24.23 -12.87
C VAL A 20 -8.39 -24.04 -12.38
N LEU A 21 -8.57 -23.29 -11.29
CA LEU A 21 -9.88 -22.94 -10.72
C LEU A 21 -10.44 -21.64 -11.28
N ALA A 22 -9.58 -20.64 -11.43
CA ALA A 22 -9.92 -19.33 -11.95
C ALA A 22 -8.72 -18.73 -12.67
N SER A 23 -8.97 -17.88 -13.66
CA SER A 23 -7.91 -17.14 -14.34
C SER A 23 -8.36 -15.72 -14.70
N THR A 24 -7.47 -14.76 -14.51
CA THR A 24 -7.70 -13.34 -14.86
C THR A 24 -6.44 -12.77 -15.47
N VAL A 25 -6.57 -11.81 -16.38
CA VAL A 25 -5.44 -11.10 -16.96
C VAL A 25 -5.40 -9.64 -16.51
N CYS A 26 -4.20 -9.11 -16.33
CA CYS A 26 -3.95 -7.66 -16.27
C CYS A 26 -2.81 -7.31 -17.23
N MET A 27 -2.49 -6.02 -17.39
CA MET A 27 -1.58 -5.46 -18.42
C MET A 27 -0.36 -6.31 -18.83
N THR A 28 0.25 -7.05 -17.91
CA THR A 28 1.40 -7.94 -18.19
C THR A 28 1.31 -9.29 -17.51
N ARG A 29 0.20 -9.64 -16.84
CA ARG A 29 0.17 -10.82 -15.97
C ARG A 29 -1.06 -11.67 -16.20
N LEU A 30 -0.84 -12.97 -16.39
CA LEU A 30 -1.87 -13.99 -16.27
C LEU A 30 -1.87 -14.51 -14.82
N ARG A 31 -2.95 -14.25 -14.10
CA ARG A 31 -3.16 -14.74 -12.73
C ARG A 31 -4.02 -15.98 -12.78
N MET A 32 -3.65 -16.99 -11.99
CA MET A 32 -4.38 -18.24 -11.87
C MET A 32 -4.54 -18.61 -10.41
N THR A 33 -5.72 -19.12 -10.07
CA THR A 33 -5.96 -19.83 -8.82
C THR A 33 -5.94 -21.32 -9.12
N LEU A 34 -5.16 -22.10 -8.39
CA LEU A 34 -4.94 -23.52 -8.63
C LEU A 34 -5.57 -24.40 -7.53
N ARG A 35 -5.93 -25.64 -7.87
CA ARG A 35 -6.36 -26.65 -6.89
C ARG A 35 -5.19 -27.14 -6.04
N ASN A 36 -4.05 -27.37 -6.69
CA ASN A 36 -2.83 -27.91 -6.09
C ASN A 36 -1.60 -27.16 -6.64
N THR A 37 -0.96 -26.37 -5.80
CA THR A 37 0.24 -25.59 -6.16
C THR A 37 1.51 -26.43 -6.18
N SER A 38 1.54 -27.59 -5.50
CA SER A 38 2.68 -28.52 -5.56
C SER A 38 2.81 -29.22 -6.92
N ALA A 39 1.77 -29.20 -7.74
CA ALA A 39 1.78 -29.74 -9.10
C ALA A 39 2.39 -28.78 -10.13
N VAL A 40 2.80 -27.58 -9.72
CA VAL A 40 3.35 -26.56 -10.63
C VAL A 40 4.84 -26.79 -10.86
N ALA A 41 5.22 -26.96 -12.12
CA ALA A 41 6.60 -26.97 -12.58
C ALA A 41 7.08 -25.54 -12.87
N VAL A 42 7.55 -24.82 -11.84
CA VAL A 42 8.01 -23.43 -11.95
C VAL A 42 9.14 -23.28 -12.98
N ASP A 43 10.08 -24.23 -13.01
CA ASP A 43 11.18 -24.23 -13.99
C ASP A 43 10.67 -24.37 -15.43
N SER A 44 9.59 -25.13 -15.63
CA SER A 44 8.98 -25.23 -16.97
C SER A 44 8.31 -23.91 -17.37
N LEU A 45 7.68 -23.19 -16.44
CA LEU A 45 7.06 -21.89 -16.71
C LEU A 45 8.09 -20.82 -17.12
N THR A 46 9.24 -20.75 -16.45
CA THR A 46 10.28 -19.75 -16.74
C THR A 46 11.00 -19.99 -18.06
N GLN A 47 10.98 -21.23 -18.57
CA GLN A 47 11.57 -21.60 -19.86
C GLN A 47 10.62 -21.35 -21.05
N ILE A 48 9.35 -20.99 -20.82
CA ILE A 48 8.42 -20.66 -21.90
C ILE A 48 8.82 -19.32 -22.53
N PRO A 49 9.14 -19.28 -23.85
CA PRO A 49 9.52 -18.04 -24.52
C PRO A 49 8.43 -16.97 -24.42
N GLY A 50 8.77 -15.82 -23.83
CA GLY A 50 7.86 -14.69 -23.60
C GLY A 50 7.36 -14.59 -22.15
N VAL A 51 7.62 -15.59 -21.31
CA VAL A 51 7.48 -15.47 -19.85
C VAL A 51 8.67 -14.69 -19.31
N LEU A 52 8.38 -13.62 -18.57
CA LEU A 52 9.36 -12.73 -17.93
C LEU A 52 9.55 -13.03 -16.44
N GLY A 53 8.63 -13.79 -15.84
CA GLY A 53 8.71 -14.18 -14.44
C GLY A 53 7.49 -14.96 -13.97
N VAL A 54 7.63 -15.59 -12.82
CA VAL A 54 6.57 -16.34 -12.14
C VAL A 54 6.54 -15.90 -10.67
N ILE A 55 5.35 -15.57 -10.16
CA ILE A 55 5.17 -15.04 -8.81
C ILE A 55 4.12 -15.87 -8.08
N GLY A 56 4.44 -16.36 -6.88
CA GLY A 56 3.44 -17.00 -6.02
C GLY A 56 2.52 -15.98 -5.33
N ARG A 57 1.23 -16.31 -5.20
CA ARG A 57 0.22 -15.51 -4.48
C ARG A 57 -0.53 -16.38 -3.47
N GLY A 58 -0.19 -16.26 -2.19
CA GLY A 58 -0.86 -17.04 -1.14
C GLY A 58 -0.63 -18.55 -1.29
N ASP A 59 -1.58 -19.34 -0.79
CA ASP A 59 -1.50 -20.80 -0.78
C ASP A 59 -1.77 -21.44 -2.16
N ARG A 60 -2.63 -20.80 -2.97
CA ARG A 60 -3.18 -21.37 -4.21
C ARG A 60 -3.02 -20.50 -5.45
N GLY A 61 -2.52 -19.27 -5.32
CA GLY A 61 -2.39 -18.35 -6.44
C GLY A 61 -1.01 -18.38 -7.09
N ILE A 62 -0.99 -18.18 -8.40
CA ILE A 62 0.24 -17.98 -9.17
C ILE A 62 0.01 -16.91 -10.24
N GLU A 63 1.02 -16.09 -10.50
CA GLU A 63 1.06 -15.14 -11.60
C GLU A 63 2.18 -15.53 -12.56
N VAL A 64 1.86 -15.57 -13.85
CA VAL A 64 2.85 -15.68 -14.93
C VAL A 64 2.93 -14.31 -15.61
N VAL A 65 4.11 -13.71 -15.57
CA VAL A 65 4.38 -12.39 -16.13
C VAL A 65 4.81 -12.56 -17.59
N PHE A 66 4.17 -11.81 -18.48
CA PHE A 66 4.46 -11.71 -19.91
C PHE A 66 4.75 -10.25 -20.28
N GLY A 67 5.18 -10.01 -21.52
CA GLY A 67 5.21 -8.66 -22.08
C GLY A 67 3.80 -8.12 -22.39
N PRO A 68 3.58 -6.78 -22.36
CA PRO A 68 2.25 -6.18 -22.51
C PRO A 68 1.61 -6.44 -23.88
N ALA A 69 2.40 -6.70 -24.91
CA ALA A 69 1.89 -6.99 -26.26
C ALA A 69 1.38 -8.43 -26.44
N VAL A 70 1.67 -9.34 -25.49
CA VAL A 70 1.48 -10.80 -25.67
C VAL A 70 0.44 -11.38 -24.72
N VAL A 71 0.25 -10.75 -23.56
CA VAL A 71 -0.54 -11.35 -22.46
C VAL A 71 -2.01 -11.58 -22.82
N ASP A 72 -2.65 -10.65 -23.52
CA ASP A 72 -4.08 -10.73 -23.85
C ASP A 72 -4.37 -11.88 -24.82
N GLY A 73 -3.54 -12.04 -25.85
CA GLY A 73 -3.67 -13.11 -26.81
C GLY A 73 -3.41 -14.48 -26.19
N VAL A 74 -2.40 -14.59 -25.32
CA VAL A 74 -2.16 -15.80 -24.51
C VAL A 74 -3.36 -16.12 -23.62
N TYR A 75 -3.93 -15.12 -22.94
CA TYR A 75 -5.09 -15.30 -22.07
C TYR A 75 -6.32 -15.82 -22.84
N GLN A 76 -6.61 -15.26 -24.01
CA GLN A 76 -7.74 -15.72 -24.84
C GLN A 76 -7.59 -17.19 -25.24
N GLN A 77 -6.39 -17.63 -25.61
CA GLN A 77 -6.13 -19.04 -25.94
C GLN A 77 -6.16 -19.92 -24.70
N PHE A 78 -5.66 -19.42 -23.57
CA PHE A 78 -5.69 -20.09 -22.29
C PHE A 78 -7.14 -20.39 -21.84
N CYS A 79 -8.03 -19.40 -21.89
CA CYS A 79 -9.45 -19.60 -21.55
C CYS A 79 -10.12 -20.65 -22.44
N LYS A 80 -9.86 -20.64 -23.75
CA LYS A 80 -10.39 -21.65 -24.68
C LYS A 80 -9.95 -23.07 -24.32
N LEU A 81 -8.71 -23.22 -23.85
CA LEU A 81 -8.11 -24.51 -23.52
C LEU A 81 -8.49 -25.02 -22.13
N VAL A 82 -8.69 -24.14 -21.15
CA VAL A 82 -9.18 -24.52 -19.80
C VAL A 82 -10.68 -24.84 -19.82
N GLY A 83 -11.41 -24.28 -20.79
CA GLY A 83 -12.83 -24.53 -21.04
C GLY A 83 -13.71 -23.53 -20.28
N ASN A 84 -14.59 -22.84 -21.00
CA ASN A 84 -15.69 -22.07 -20.43
C ASN A 84 -16.59 -23.00 -19.58
N ARG A 85 -16.38 -23.02 -18.27
CA ARG A 85 -17.49 -23.21 -17.33
C ARG A 85 -18.05 -21.83 -16.98
N SER A 86 -18.62 -21.19 -17.98
CA SER A 86 -19.48 -20.03 -17.78
C SER A 86 -20.84 -20.58 -17.35
N GLU A 87 -21.28 -20.33 -16.12
CA GLU A 87 -22.72 -20.22 -15.88
C GLU A 87 -23.18 -18.93 -16.57
N GLU A 88 -23.47 -19.03 -17.87
CA GLU A 88 -24.25 -18.02 -18.58
C GLU A 88 -25.72 -18.21 -18.24
N VAL A 89 -26.23 -17.42 -17.30
CA VAL A 89 -27.67 -17.16 -17.21
C VAL A 89 -28.00 -16.18 -18.33
N SER A 90 -28.54 -16.71 -19.44
CA SER A 90 -29.19 -15.90 -20.48
C SER A 90 -30.60 -15.48 -20.02
N PRO A 91 -31.08 -14.28 -20.41
CA PRO A 91 -32.32 -13.71 -19.89
C PRO A 91 -33.53 -14.34 -20.58
N SER A 92 -34.42 -14.97 -19.80
CA SER A 92 -35.77 -15.30 -20.27
C SER A 92 -36.79 -14.32 -19.68
N SER A 93 -37.65 -13.86 -20.57
CA SER A 93 -38.71 -12.89 -20.35
C SER A 93 -39.93 -13.51 -19.65
N SER A 94 -40.36 -12.94 -18.52
CA SER A 94 -41.79 -12.77 -18.18
C SER A 94 -41.95 -11.80 -17.02
N ALA A 95 -43.05 -11.05 -17.06
CA ALA A 95 -43.31 -9.81 -16.34
C ALA A 95 -43.49 -9.91 -14.81
N SER A 96 -43.33 -8.73 -14.18
CA SER A 96 -43.99 -8.25 -12.96
C SER A 96 -43.55 -8.86 -11.62
N GLU A 97 -42.71 -8.12 -10.88
CA GLU A 97 -43.13 -7.46 -9.63
C GLU A 97 -41.99 -6.60 -9.06
N ALA A 98 -42.35 -5.43 -8.54
CA ALA A 98 -41.43 -4.46 -7.98
C ALA A 98 -40.84 -4.97 -6.66
N VAL A 99 -39.51 -5.11 -6.61
CA VAL A 99 -38.76 -5.22 -5.36
C VAL A 99 -37.64 -4.19 -5.39
N LYS A 100 -37.77 -3.16 -4.56
CA LYS A 100 -36.65 -2.30 -4.13
C LYS A 100 -35.58 -3.23 -3.55
N SER A 101 -34.51 -3.48 -4.31
CA SER A 101 -33.38 -4.26 -3.81
C SER A 101 -32.17 -3.37 -3.69
N ALA A 102 -31.65 -3.32 -2.45
CA ALA A 102 -30.45 -2.63 -2.07
C ALA A 102 -29.27 -3.03 -2.97
N MET A 103 -28.39 -2.06 -3.22
CA MET A 103 -27.15 -2.26 -3.94
C MET A 103 -26.35 -3.37 -3.24
N HIS A 104 -26.26 -4.55 -3.86
CA HIS A 104 -25.50 -5.67 -3.32
C HIS A 104 -24.02 -5.48 -3.67
N ILE A 105 -23.32 -4.69 -2.86
CA ILE A 105 -21.88 -4.48 -3.00
C ILE A 105 -21.16 -5.71 -2.45
N VAL A 106 -20.52 -6.49 -3.32
CA VAL A 106 -19.60 -7.57 -2.91
C VAL A 106 -18.20 -6.96 -2.77
N ILE A 107 -17.89 -6.49 -1.55
CA ILE A 107 -16.52 -6.09 -1.20
C ILE A 107 -15.72 -7.37 -0.98
N SER A 108 -14.75 -7.63 -1.85
CA SER A 108 -13.77 -8.69 -1.58
C SER A 108 -12.94 -8.28 -0.36
N PRO A 109 -12.73 -9.13 0.66
CA PRO A 109 -11.97 -8.75 1.84
C PRO A 109 -10.56 -8.31 1.44
N GLY A 110 -10.28 -7.01 1.56
CA GLY A 110 -8.93 -6.47 1.46
C GLY A 110 -8.10 -7.05 2.59
N LYS A 111 -6.93 -7.62 2.27
CA LYS A 111 -6.00 -8.09 3.29
C LYS A 111 -5.52 -6.89 4.11
N GLN A 112 -6.04 -6.74 5.33
CA GLN A 112 -5.30 -6.05 6.38
C GLN A 112 -4.09 -6.91 6.70
N GLN A 113 -2.93 -6.54 6.19
CA GLN A 113 -1.68 -7.13 6.61
C GLN A 113 -0.78 -6.00 7.08
N GLY A 114 -0.80 -5.77 8.39
CA GLY A 114 0.18 -4.94 9.07
C GLY A 114 1.57 -5.49 8.81
N TYR A 115 2.50 -4.60 8.50
CA TYR A 115 3.91 -4.96 8.37
C TYR A 115 4.46 -5.30 9.76
N ALA A 116 4.51 -6.60 10.08
CA ALA A 116 5.33 -7.11 11.17
C ALA A 116 6.78 -7.20 10.70
N THR A 117 7.68 -6.57 11.45
CA THR A 117 9.14 -6.65 11.34
C THR A 117 9.59 -8.11 11.35
N GLN A 118 10.17 -8.59 10.25
CA GLN A 118 10.81 -9.90 10.22
C GLN A 118 12.25 -9.78 10.74
N THR A 119 12.50 -10.47 11.83
CA THR A 119 13.83 -10.84 12.32
C THR A 119 14.48 -11.83 11.36
N GLU A 120 15.73 -11.54 10.98
CA GLU A 120 16.59 -12.37 10.13
C GLU A 120 16.88 -13.76 10.75
N PRO A 121 16.89 -14.86 9.98
CA PRO A 121 17.51 -16.11 10.39
C PRO A 121 18.98 -16.17 9.96
N SER A 122 19.79 -16.70 10.86
CA SER A 122 21.20 -17.01 10.70
C SER A 122 21.50 -17.95 9.53
N ASN A 123 22.60 -17.70 8.80
CA ASN A 123 23.48 -18.78 8.39
C ASN A 123 24.91 -18.35 8.07
N ASN A 124 25.84 -19.12 8.63
CA ASN A 124 27.25 -19.16 8.29
C ASN A 124 27.45 -19.58 6.82
N LYS A 125 28.39 -18.93 6.12
CA LYS A 125 29.49 -19.63 5.44
C LYS A 125 30.57 -18.66 4.97
N SER A 126 31.78 -19.11 5.22
CA SER A 126 33.09 -18.64 4.78
C SER A 126 33.13 -18.25 3.30
N ASP A 127 33.81 -17.14 3.00
CA ASP A 127 34.91 -17.18 2.04
C ASP A 127 35.92 -16.06 2.32
N THR A 128 37.16 -16.50 2.38
CA THR A 128 38.41 -15.76 2.59
C THR A 128 38.74 -14.84 1.43
N PHE A 129 39.10 -13.59 1.71
CA PHE A 129 40.09 -12.87 0.90
C PHE A 129 40.96 -11.96 1.76
N SER A 130 42.27 -12.17 1.69
CA SER A 130 43.29 -11.47 2.47
C SER A 130 43.65 -10.12 1.85
N ALA A 131 43.81 -9.11 2.69
CA ALA A 131 44.85 -8.08 2.52
C ALA A 131 45.19 -7.49 3.90
N GLN A 132 46.45 -7.60 4.28
CA GLN A 132 47.11 -6.98 5.43
C GLN A 132 48.17 -5.99 4.87
N PRO A 133 48.81 -5.15 5.71
CA PRO A 133 48.29 -4.04 6.49
C PRO A 133 49.00 -2.73 6.07
N ASP A 134 48.65 -1.57 6.63
CA ASP A 134 49.67 -0.54 6.91
C ASP A 134 49.20 0.48 7.96
N SER A 135 50.19 0.90 8.73
CA SER A 135 50.19 1.58 10.02
C SER A 135 49.77 3.06 10.02
N ALA A 136 49.16 3.53 11.12
CA ALA A 136 49.81 4.44 12.09
C ALA A 136 48.79 5.36 12.81
N ASN A 137 48.70 5.14 14.13
CA ASN A 137 48.37 6.05 15.24
C ASN A 137 47.76 7.43 14.95
N ALA A 138 46.55 7.64 15.49
CA ALA A 138 46.14 8.93 16.04
C ALA A 138 45.38 8.70 17.36
N THR A 139 45.78 9.48 18.36
CA THR A 139 45.49 9.38 19.79
C THR A 139 44.22 10.16 20.16
N THR A 140 43.28 9.56 20.88
CA THR A 140 42.19 10.25 21.63
C THR A 140 41.94 9.46 22.92
N LYS A 141 42.51 9.85 24.07
CA LYS A 141 41.95 10.75 25.11
C LYS A 141 40.53 10.40 25.57
N ASP A 142 40.49 9.65 26.69
CA ASP A 142 39.60 9.72 27.86
C ASP A 142 38.12 10.10 27.68
N LEU A 143 37.24 9.10 27.87
CA LEU A 143 35.89 9.20 28.46
C LEU A 143 35.64 7.90 29.26
N PRO A 144 35.15 7.94 30.51
CA PRO A 144 34.81 6.73 31.25
C PRO A 144 33.42 6.25 30.83
N GLY A 145 33.36 5.12 30.12
CA GLY A 145 32.12 4.39 29.88
C GLY A 145 31.98 3.32 30.96
N GLU A 146 30.95 3.42 31.80
CA GLU A 146 30.49 2.31 32.63
C GLU A 146 29.82 1.28 31.71
N ASP A 147 30.45 0.11 31.57
CA ASP A 147 29.83 -1.05 30.93
C ASP A 147 28.76 -1.62 31.88
N LEU A 148 27.51 -1.18 31.72
CA LEU A 148 26.37 -1.85 32.33
C LEU A 148 26.10 -3.17 31.59
N THR A 149 26.02 -4.25 32.35
CA THR A 149 25.77 -5.58 31.81
C THR A 149 24.30 -5.72 31.38
N LEU A 150 24.04 -6.63 30.42
CA LEU A 150 22.69 -6.89 29.91
C LEU A 150 21.71 -7.29 31.04
N ASP A 151 22.23 -7.93 32.10
CA ASP A 151 21.47 -8.31 33.29
C ASP A 151 21.06 -7.11 34.17
N GLU A 152 21.88 -6.05 34.22
CA GLU A 152 21.54 -4.80 34.93
C GLU A 152 20.47 -4.01 34.18
N LEU A 153 20.44 -4.11 32.84
CA LEU A 153 19.37 -3.51 32.02
C LEU A 153 18.02 -4.22 32.21
N TYR A 154 18.03 -5.54 32.41
CA TYR A 154 16.83 -6.33 32.71
C TYR A 154 16.27 -6.00 34.10
N GLN A 155 17.11 -5.80 35.12
CA GLN A 155 16.64 -5.41 36.45
C GLN A 155 15.99 -4.03 36.52
N LEU A 156 16.43 -3.07 35.68
CA LEU A 156 15.82 -1.73 35.59
C LEU A 156 14.44 -1.75 34.91
N LEU A 157 14.22 -2.66 33.95
CA LEU A 157 12.93 -2.83 33.28
C LEU A 157 11.91 -3.58 34.14
N GLU A 158 12.36 -4.41 35.08
CA GLU A 158 11.50 -5.16 35.99
C GLU A 158 11.11 -4.37 37.27
N SER A 159 11.80 -3.28 37.59
CA SER A 159 11.48 -2.44 38.75
C SER A 159 10.31 -1.46 38.55
N ASP A 160 9.93 -1.15 37.30
CA ASP A 160 8.88 -0.17 36.98
C ASP A 160 7.46 -0.75 36.79
N ASN A 161 7.24 -2.03 37.10
CA ASN A 161 5.94 -2.68 36.93
C ASN A 161 5.46 -3.44 38.19
N ARG A 162 5.31 -2.71 39.31
CA ARG A 162 4.52 -3.18 40.45
C ARG A 162 3.26 -2.33 40.62
N VAL A 163 2.18 -2.75 39.96
CA VAL A 163 0.81 -2.38 40.33
C VAL A 163 0.41 -3.23 41.53
N ASP A 164 0.08 -2.61 42.65
CA ASP A 164 -0.43 -3.29 43.85
C ASP A 164 -1.83 -3.86 43.59
N PRO A 165 -2.05 -5.19 43.72
CA PRO A 165 -3.33 -5.82 43.42
C PRO A 165 -4.43 -5.57 44.47
N ASN A 166 -4.20 -4.74 45.50
CA ASN A 166 -5.19 -4.47 46.56
C ASN A 166 -5.62 -3.00 46.73
N SER A 167 -5.35 -2.12 45.77
CA SER A 167 -5.96 -0.78 45.76
C SER A 167 -7.37 -0.83 45.15
N THR A 168 -8.39 -0.60 45.97
CA THR A 168 -9.77 -0.41 45.52
C THR A 168 -9.93 1.02 45.00
N PRO A 169 -10.56 1.26 43.84
CA PRO A 169 -10.80 2.62 43.37
C PRO A 169 -11.98 3.21 44.15
N ASP A 170 -11.69 4.17 45.02
CA ASP A 170 -12.68 5.06 45.61
C ASP A 170 -13.44 5.79 44.50
N ALA A 171 -14.76 5.67 44.57
CA ALA A 171 -15.70 6.39 43.72
C ALA A 171 -15.57 7.90 43.96
N LYS A 172 -15.03 8.63 42.98
CA LYS A 172 -15.32 10.04 42.63
C LYS A 172 -14.39 10.47 41.49
N ASP A 173 -14.77 10.17 40.26
CA ASP A 173 -14.89 11.19 39.20
C ASP A 173 -15.62 10.56 38.01
N SER A 174 -16.93 10.46 38.16
CA SER A 174 -17.82 10.14 37.04
C SER A 174 -17.99 11.40 36.19
N THR A 175 -17.00 11.71 35.35
CA THR A 175 -17.27 12.54 34.18
C THR A 175 -17.79 11.61 33.10
N VAL A 176 -19.11 11.66 32.94
CA VAL A 176 -19.82 11.17 31.77
C VAL A 176 -19.12 11.77 30.55
N VAL A 177 -18.39 10.95 29.79
CA VAL A 177 -17.84 11.38 28.51
C VAL A 177 -19.03 11.56 27.58
N SER A 178 -19.45 12.82 27.44
CA SER A 178 -20.56 13.23 26.57
C SER A 178 -20.20 12.94 25.12
N ALA A 179 -21.17 12.45 24.36
CA ALA A 179 -21.08 12.08 22.95
C ALA A 179 -21.00 13.30 21.99
N ASP A 180 -20.17 14.29 22.30
CA ASP A 180 -20.10 15.59 21.59
C ASP A 180 -18.67 16.09 21.28
N ALA A 181 -17.67 15.20 21.18
CA ALA A 181 -16.36 15.60 20.64
C ALA A 181 -16.37 15.53 19.10
N ALA A 182 -17.09 16.46 18.45
CA ALA A 182 -17.09 16.63 16.99
C ALA A 182 -15.74 17.20 16.52
N GLY A 183 -14.70 16.37 16.55
CA GLY A 183 -13.36 16.71 16.07
C GLY A 183 -13.15 16.32 14.62
N ARG A 184 -12.39 17.13 13.86
CA ARG A 184 -12.14 16.86 12.45
C ARG A 184 -11.15 15.71 12.27
N HIS A 185 -11.35 14.89 11.25
CA HIS A 185 -10.48 13.76 10.91
C HIS A 185 -9.84 13.95 9.53
N ILE A 186 -8.56 13.61 9.40
CA ILE A 186 -7.81 13.71 8.14
C ILE A 186 -7.24 12.37 7.69
N LEU A 187 -7.32 12.11 6.39
CA LEU A 187 -6.76 10.93 5.73
C LEU A 187 -5.58 11.34 4.84
N VAL A 188 -4.43 10.70 5.02
CA VAL A 188 -3.24 10.86 4.17
C VAL A 188 -3.05 9.61 3.33
N LEU A 189 -3.18 9.76 2.01
CA LEU A 189 -3.07 8.68 1.03
C LEU A 189 -1.77 8.78 0.25
N ASN A 190 -1.05 7.66 0.17
CA ASN A 190 0.23 7.57 -0.51
C ASN A 190 0.19 6.49 -1.60
N GLY A 191 0.50 6.92 -2.81
CA GLY A 191 0.52 6.09 -4.01
C GLY A 191 1.73 5.17 -4.10
N PRO A 192 1.98 4.62 -5.30
CA PRO A 192 2.97 3.59 -5.48
C PRO A 192 4.39 4.09 -5.23
N ASN A 193 5.20 3.21 -4.62
CA ASN A 193 6.60 3.37 -4.26
C ASN A 193 6.91 4.39 -3.15
N ILE A 194 5.91 5.05 -2.54
CA ILE A 194 6.15 5.92 -1.38
C ILE A 194 6.64 5.11 -0.16
N ASN A 195 6.29 3.83 -0.07
CA ASN A 195 6.84 2.91 0.93
C ASN A 195 8.37 2.71 0.82
N MET A 196 9.00 3.13 -0.29
CA MET A 196 10.44 2.98 -0.54
C MET A 196 11.27 4.22 -0.13
N LEU A 197 10.65 5.21 0.52
CA LEU A 197 11.36 6.36 1.10
C LEU A 197 12.48 5.90 2.05
N GLY A 198 13.62 6.59 2.00
CA GLY A 198 14.81 6.27 2.79
C GLY A 198 15.66 5.09 2.29
N ILE A 199 15.12 4.24 1.41
CA ILE A 199 15.83 3.07 0.86
C ILE A 199 16.38 3.36 -0.54
N ARG A 200 15.63 4.10 -1.36
CA ARG A 200 15.96 4.35 -2.77
C ARG A 200 16.56 5.75 -2.96
N GLU A 201 17.72 5.80 -3.62
CA GLU A 201 18.37 7.04 -4.06
C GLU A 201 18.43 8.13 -2.96
N PRO A 202 19.14 7.90 -1.84
CA PRO A 202 19.14 8.80 -0.67
C PRO A 202 19.51 10.24 -1.01
N ASN A 203 20.32 10.43 -2.05
CA ASN A 203 20.76 11.75 -2.53
C ASN A 203 19.64 12.56 -3.21
N VAL A 204 18.56 11.92 -3.66
CA VAL A 204 17.43 12.56 -4.37
C VAL A 204 16.23 12.77 -3.45
N TYR A 205 15.95 11.80 -2.57
CA TYR A 205 14.75 11.81 -1.72
C TYR A 205 15.02 12.01 -0.23
N GLY A 206 16.29 12.07 0.18
CA GLY A 206 16.70 12.15 1.58
C GLY A 206 16.78 10.77 2.26
N THR A 207 17.17 10.77 3.53
CA THR A 207 17.26 9.57 4.38
C THR A 207 15.97 9.31 5.17
N GLU A 208 14.98 10.19 5.04
CA GLU A 208 13.70 10.09 5.74
C GLU A 208 12.89 8.90 5.21
N THR A 209 12.38 8.08 6.13
CA THR A 209 11.65 6.85 5.83
C THR A 209 10.14 7.09 5.70
N TYR A 210 9.40 6.09 5.25
CA TYR A 210 7.94 6.13 5.30
C TYR A 210 7.41 6.28 6.73
N SER A 211 8.07 5.67 7.73
CA SER A 211 7.70 5.82 9.14
C SER A 211 7.83 7.27 9.61
N ASP A 212 8.91 7.94 9.19
CA ASP A 212 9.13 9.35 9.52
C ASP A 212 8.04 10.24 8.90
N LEU A 213 7.62 9.94 7.67
CA LEU A 213 6.50 10.63 7.02
C LEU A 213 5.19 10.45 7.81
N VAL A 214 4.87 9.24 8.26
CA VAL A 214 3.66 8.97 9.05
C VAL A 214 3.66 9.79 10.34
N HIS A 215 4.75 9.73 11.12
CA HIS A 215 4.87 10.50 12.36
C HIS A 215 4.84 12.00 12.13
N LEU A 216 5.41 12.48 11.02
CA LEU A 216 5.35 13.89 10.64
C LEU A 216 3.91 14.32 10.36
N CYS A 217 3.13 13.51 9.64
CA CYS A 217 1.72 13.81 9.35
C CYS A 217 0.86 13.79 10.61
N GLU A 218 1.03 12.79 11.48
CA GLU A 218 0.31 12.69 12.75
C GLU A 218 0.56 13.91 13.64
N ARG A 219 1.83 14.32 13.78
CA ARG A 219 2.19 15.51 14.55
C ARG A 219 1.62 16.79 13.93
N ALA A 220 1.77 16.97 12.62
CA ALA A 220 1.25 18.15 11.93
C ALA A 220 -0.28 18.25 12.01
N ALA A 221 -0.99 17.12 11.94
CA ALA A 221 -2.43 17.08 12.07
C ALA A 221 -2.90 17.46 13.47
N ALA A 222 -2.22 16.97 14.52
CA ALA A 222 -2.50 17.35 15.90
C ALA A 222 -2.24 18.86 16.11
N GLU A 223 -1.13 19.39 15.60
CA GLU A 223 -0.79 20.82 15.66
C GLU A 223 -1.83 21.68 14.91
N ALA A 224 -2.39 21.18 13.81
CA ALA A 224 -3.42 21.84 13.02
C ALA A 224 -4.86 21.67 13.59
N GLY A 225 -5.03 20.94 14.69
CA GLY A 225 -6.32 20.78 15.38
C GLY A 225 -7.23 19.68 14.81
N PHE A 226 -6.68 18.71 14.07
CA PHE A 226 -7.40 17.47 13.75
C PHE A 226 -7.39 16.52 14.95
N LEU A 227 -8.51 15.84 15.18
CA LEU A 227 -8.68 14.84 16.23
C LEU A 227 -7.96 13.52 15.88
N SER A 228 -7.90 13.17 14.59
CA SER A 228 -7.11 12.03 14.15
C SER A 228 -6.53 12.24 12.75
N CYS A 229 -5.40 11.58 12.51
CA CYS A 229 -4.74 11.48 11.21
C CYS A 229 -4.52 10.01 10.90
N SER A 230 -5.13 9.52 9.82
CA SER A 230 -4.88 8.17 9.33
C SER A 230 -3.99 8.22 8.10
N CYS A 231 -2.87 7.49 8.11
CA CYS A 231 -1.99 7.37 6.96
C CYS A 231 -2.15 6.00 6.29
N TYR A 232 -2.35 5.98 4.98
CA TYR A 232 -2.47 4.77 4.20
C TYR A 232 -1.60 4.84 2.94
N GLN A 233 -0.95 3.72 2.61
CA GLN A 233 -0.13 3.59 1.41
C GLN A 233 -0.51 2.32 0.66
N SER A 234 -0.62 2.41 -0.66
CA SER A 234 -0.72 1.22 -1.51
C SER A 234 -0.05 1.42 -2.87
N ASN A 235 0.47 0.30 -3.39
CA ASN A 235 0.96 0.16 -4.75
C ASN A 235 -0.14 -0.25 -5.75
N HIS A 236 -1.37 -0.42 -5.28
CA HIS A 236 -2.52 -0.80 -6.09
C HIS A 236 -3.52 0.36 -6.15
N GLU A 237 -3.87 0.77 -7.37
CA GLU A 237 -4.84 1.84 -7.63
C GLU A 237 -6.20 1.56 -6.99
N GLY A 238 -6.71 0.32 -7.10
CA GLY A 238 -8.00 -0.06 -6.53
C GLY A 238 -8.07 0.13 -5.02
N ASP A 239 -7.01 -0.21 -4.29
CA ASP A 239 -6.96 -0.03 -2.84
C ASP A 239 -7.10 1.46 -2.44
N LEU A 240 -6.45 2.35 -3.20
CA LEU A 240 -6.54 3.80 -2.97
C LEU A 240 -7.94 4.34 -3.31
N VAL A 241 -8.54 3.84 -4.39
CA VAL A 241 -9.94 4.16 -4.75
C VAL A 241 -10.89 3.72 -3.63
N ASP A 242 -10.72 2.51 -3.10
CA ASP A 242 -11.53 1.98 -2.01
C ASP A 242 -11.37 2.82 -0.74
N GLN A 243 -10.14 3.24 -0.40
CA GLN A 243 -9.91 4.13 0.74
C GLN A 243 -10.56 5.50 0.57
N ILE A 244 -10.53 6.08 -0.64
CA ILE A 244 -11.22 7.35 -0.92
C ILE A 244 -12.72 7.18 -0.71
N GLN A 245 -13.33 6.09 -1.20
CA GLN A 245 -14.76 5.83 -1.04
C GLN A 245 -15.14 5.59 0.43
N GLN A 246 -14.33 4.83 1.17
CA GLN A 246 -14.51 4.58 2.60
C GLN A 246 -14.35 5.85 3.44
N ALA A 247 -13.66 6.87 2.92
CA ALA A 247 -13.46 8.11 3.64
C ALA A 247 -14.75 8.94 3.78
N LEU A 248 -15.73 8.71 2.91
CA LEU A 248 -17.00 9.44 2.90
C LEU A 248 -17.75 9.24 4.23
N GLY A 249 -18.04 10.36 4.91
CA GLY A 249 -18.72 10.37 6.20
C GLY A 249 -17.83 10.00 7.40
N THR A 250 -16.53 9.74 7.18
CA THR A 250 -15.56 9.43 8.23
C THR A 250 -14.45 10.47 8.33
N PHE A 251 -14.01 11.04 7.21
CA PHE A 251 -12.96 12.06 7.17
C PHE A 251 -13.45 13.37 6.56
N ASP A 252 -12.92 14.47 7.08
CA ASP A 252 -13.25 15.83 6.65
C ASP A 252 -12.27 16.37 5.61
N ALA A 253 -11.09 15.77 5.50
CA ALA A 253 -10.03 16.20 4.60
C ALA A 253 -9.17 15.03 4.10
N ILE A 254 -8.63 15.17 2.89
CA ILE A 254 -7.69 14.22 2.29
C ILE A 254 -6.41 14.94 1.86
N VAL A 255 -5.26 14.44 2.30
CA VAL A 255 -3.98 14.71 1.62
C VAL A 255 -3.66 13.50 0.75
N ILE A 256 -3.34 13.71 -0.52
CA ILE A 256 -2.97 12.62 -1.42
C ILE A 256 -1.65 12.91 -2.11
N ASN A 257 -0.68 12.02 -1.94
CA ASN A 257 0.46 11.89 -2.83
C ASN A 257 0.22 10.71 -3.78
N PRO A 258 -0.40 10.93 -4.95
CA PRO A 258 -0.70 9.87 -5.90
C PRO A 258 0.54 9.26 -6.57
N ALA A 259 1.74 9.82 -6.37
CA ALA A 259 2.98 9.42 -7.03
C ALA A 259 2.76 9.24 -8.56
N ALA A 260 3.14 8.08 -9.11
CA ALA A 260 3.00 7.81 -10.54
C ALA A 260 1.53 7.82 -11.04
N TYR A 261 0.56 7.57 -10.15
CA TYR A 261 -0.85 7.54 -10.54
C TYR A 261 -1.41 8.91 -10.87
N THR A 262 -0.74 9.99 -10.48
CA THR A 262 -1.19 11.32 -10.90
C THR A 262 -1.23 11.47 -12.41
N HIS A 263 -0.30 10.82 -13.12
CA HIS A 263 -0.16 10.94 -14.57
C HIS A 263 -1.05 9.96 -15.35
N THR A 264 -1.70 9.01 -14.67
CA THR A 264 -2.32 7.85 -15.33
C THR A 264 -3.73 7.53 -14.84
N SER A 265 -4.05 7.85 -13.58
CA SER A 265 -5.29 7.40 -12.95
C SER A 265 -6.43 8.40 -13.14
N VAL A 266 -7.32 8.08 -14.07
CA VAL A 266 -8.65 8.70 -14.13
C VAL A 266 -9.54 8.16 -13.00
N ALA A 267 -9.31 6.93 -12.54
CA ALA A 267 -10.09 6.31 -11.46
C ALA A 267 -9.96 7.07 -10.13
N LEU A 268 -8.75 7.51 -9.75
CA LEU A 268 -8.54 8.34 -8.56
C LEU A 268 -9.22 9.71 -8.69
N LEU A 269 -9.15 10.33 -9.87
CA LEU A 269 -9.85 11.58 -10.15
C LEU A 269 -11.36 11.43 -9.94
N ASP A 270 -11.96 10.39 -10.50
CA ASP A 270 -13.40 10.15 -10.41
C ASP A 270 -13.82 9.81 -8.97
N ALA A 271 -13.02 9.02 -8.24
CA ALA A 271 -13.26 8.71 -6.83
C ALA A 271 -13.26 9.97 -5.96
N LEU A 272 -12.25 10.84 -6.10
CA LEU A 272 -12.17 12.10 -5.34
C LEU A 272 -13.35 13.03 -5.65
N LYS A 273 -13.73 13.14 -6.93
CA LYS A 273 -14.91 13.92 -7.35
C LYS A 273 -16.22 13.36 -6.84
N ALA A 274 -16.33 12.04 -6.68
CA ALA A 274 -17.52 11.40 -6.16
C ALA A 274 -17.73 11.71 -4.67
N VAL A 275 -16.67 11.66 -3.87
CA VAL A 275 -16.77 11.90 -2.42
C VAL A 275 -16.79 13.39 -2.04
N LYS A 276 -16.20 14.27 -2.88
CA LYS A 276 -16.18 15.73 -2.69
C LYS A 276 -15.58 16.19 -1.35
N ILE A 277 -14.72 15.36 -0.74
CA ILE A 277 -13.97 15.72 0.46
C ILE A 277 -12.85 16.69 0.06
N PRO A 278 -12.66 17.83 0.75
CA PRO A 278 -11.56 18.75 0.51
C PRO A 278 -10.22 18.02 0.44
N THR A 279 -9.54 18.13 -0.71
CA THR A 279 -8.34 17.33 -1.01
C THR A 279 -7.19 18.21 -1.46
N VAL A 280 -5.99 18.00 -0.91
CA VAL A 280 -4.74 18.61 -1.39
C VAL A 280 -3.83 17.53 -1.99
N GLU A 281 -3.33 17.78 -3.19
CA GLU A 281 -2.33 16.92 -3.86
C GLU A 281 -0.92 17.31 -3.41
N VAL A 282 -0.09 16.33 -3.06
CA VAL A 282 1.30 16.55 -2.64
C VAL A 282 2.27 15.74 -3.52
N HIS A 283 3.37 16.38 -3.92
CA HIS A 283 4.53 15.71 -4.52
C HIS A 283 5.80 16.11 -3.78
N ILE A 284 6.56 15.11 -3.31
CA ILE A 284 7.83 15.30 -2.61
C ILE A 284 8.84 16.03 -3.49
N SER A 285 8.96 15.62 -4.76
CA SER A 285 9.83 16.24 -5.75
C SER A 285 9.10 17.26 -6.62
N LYS A 286 9.84 18.19 -7.24
CA LYS A 286 9.27 19.10 -8.22
C LYS A 286 8.94 18.33 -9.48
N VAL A 287 7.65 18.23 -9.78
CA VAL A 287 7.16 17.50 -10.95
C VAL A 287 7.46 18.25 -12.25
N GLU A 288 7.50 19.58 -12.20
CA GLU A 288 7.69 20.47 -13.35
C GLU A 288 9.12 20.42 -13.93
N GLU A 289 10.11 20.06 -13.12
CA GLU A 289 11.50 19.91 -13.53
C GLU A 289 11.79 18.53 -14.15
N ARG A 290 10.75 17.70 -14.34
CA ARG A 290 10.85 16.34 -14.86
C ARG A 290 10.29 16.23 -16.29
N GLU A 291 10.28 15.00 -16.81
CA GLU A 291 9.86 14.68 -18.17
C GLU A 291 8.43 15.17 -18.46
N ASP A 292 8.14 15.55 -19.71
CA ASP A 292 6.86 16.14 -20.13
C ASP A 292 5.63 15.35 -19.67
N PHE A 293 5.71 14.01 -19.71
CA PHE A 293 4.60 13.15 -19.29
C PHE A 293 4.30 13.26 -17.79
N ARG A 294 5.25 13.72 -16.97
CA ARG A 294 5.04 13.96 -15.55
C ARG A 294 4.41 15.31 -15.27
N GLN A 295 4.45 16.25 -16.20
CA GLN A 295 3.84 17.57 -15.97
C GLN A 295 2.30 17.52 -15.95
N ARG A 296 1.69 16.44 -16.45
CA ARG A 296 0.24 16.23 -16.43
C ARG A 296 -0.21 15.48 -15.18
N SER A 297 -1.13 16.08 -14.43
CA SER A 297 -1.82 15.47 -13.29
C SER A 297 -3.33 15.40 -13.59
N TYR A 298 -3.92 14.20 -13.55
CA TYR A 298 -5.36 14.01 -13.58
C TYR A 298 -5.98 14.35 -12.23
N VAL A 299 -5.31 13.95 -11.14
CA VAL A 299 -5.79 14.10 -9.75
C VAL A 299 -5.96 15.57 -9.37
N ARG A 300 -5.09 16.46 -9.87
CA ARG A 300 -5.14 17.91 -9.64
C ARG A 300 -6.51 18.52 -9.87
N ALA A 301 -7.28 18.01 -10.83
CA ALA A 301 -8.61 18.52 -11.16
C ALA A 301 -9.68 18.24 -10.09
N ALA A 302 -9.38 17.42 -9.07
CA ALA A 302 -10.24 17.21 -7.90
C ALA A 302 -9.72 17.90 -6.63
N CYS A 303 -8.51 18.46 -6.66
CA CYS A 303 -7.86 19.02 -5.48
C CYS A 303 -8.07 20.54 -5.39
N ILE A 304 -8.15 21.07 -4.16
CA ILE A 304 -8.22 22.52 -3.91
C ILE A 304 -6.87 23.20 -4.15
N GLU A 305 -5.78 22.46 -3.95
CA GLU A 305 -4.40 22.90 -4.14
C GLU A 305 -3.52 21.70 -4.53
N THR A 306 -2.43 21.98 -5.25
CA THR A 306 -1.32 21.05 -5.46
C THR A 306 -0.03 21.65 -4.92
N ILE A 307 0.69 20.91 -4.07
CA ILE A 307 1.97 21.29 -3.48
C ILE A 307 3.06 20.38 -4.03
N THR A 308 4.12 20.94 -4.62
CA THR A 308 5.21 20.15 -5.22
C THR A 308 6.57 20.64 -4.76
N GLY A 309 7.52 19.73 -4.54
CA GLY A 309 8.94 20.06 -4.39
C GLY A 309 9.37 20.58 -3.01
N LEU A 310 8.53 20.43 -1.99
CA LEU A 310 8.85 20.80 -0.61
C LEU A 310 9.36 19.62 0.24
N GLY A 311 9.64 18.47 -0.38
CA GLY A 311 9.96 17.25 0.36
C GLY A 311 8.80 16.82 1.27
N LEU A 312 9.11 16.27 2.45
CA LEU A 312 8.09 15.89 3.42
C LEU A 312 7.35 17.10 4.03
N LYS A 313 7.97 18.29 4.02
CA LYS A 313 7.30 19.53 4.48
C LYS A 313 6.07 19.90 3.64
N GLY A 314 5.98 19.36 2.41
CA GLY A 314 4.79 19.50 1.58
C GLY A 314 3.53 18.91 2.24
N TYR A 315 3.67 17.80 2.97
CA TYR A 315 2.56 17.20 3.71
C TYR A 315 2.12 18.08 4.88
N VAL A 316 3.07 18.64 5.63
CA VAL A 316 2.76 19.58 6.73
C VAL A 316 1.98 20.77 6.20
N LYS A 317 2.45 21.38 5.11
CA LYS A 317 1.75 22.49 4.46
C LYS A 317 0.33 22.09 4.04
N ALA A 318 0.17 20.94 3.37
CA ALA A 318 -1.14 20.45 2.94
C ALA A 318 -2.13 20.29 4.09
N ILE A 319 -1.69 19.70 5.20
CA ILE A 319 -2.50 19.50 6.41
C ILE A 319 -2.94 20.85 6.99
N THR A 320 -2.00 21.79 7.14
CA THR A 320 -2.28 23.13 7.65
C THR A 320 -3.26 23.90 6.76
N ASP A 321 -3.08 23.83 5.44
CA ASP A 321 -3.96 24.51 4.49
C ASP A 321 -5.37 23.92 4.48
N LEU A 322 -5.50 22.59 4.64
CA LEU A 322 -6.79 21.92 4.78
C LEU A 322 -7.51 22.32 6.07
N ALA A 323 -6.80 22.40 7.21
CA ALA A 323 -7.39 22.90 8.45
C ALA A 323 -7.93 24.33 8.26
N ALA A 324 -7.11 25.22 7.69
CA ALA A 324 -7.50 26.60 7.42
C ALA A 324 -8.64 26.71 6.38
N TYR A 325 -8.71 25.80 5.40
CA TYR A 325 -9.78 25.72 4.43
C TYR A 325 -11.11 25.33 5.10
N LEU A 326 -11.08 24.31 5.96
CA LEU A 326 -12.26 23.84 6.71
C LEU A 326 -12.76 24.89 7.71
N ASP A 327 -11.87 25.66 8.34
CA ASP A 327 -12.28 26.77 9.23
C ASP A 327 -13.08 27.85 8.48
N LYS A 328 -12.77 28.07 7.20
CA LYS A 328 -13.48 29.03 6.33
C LYS A 328 -14.74 28.45 5.68
N HIS A 329 -14.86 27.13 5.63
CA HIS A 329 -15.96 26.41 5.00
C HIS A 329 -16.49 25.33 5.94
N PRO A 330 -17.07 25.70 7.09
CA PRO A 330 -17.62 24.74 8.03
C PRO A 330 -18.67 23.88 7.33
N THR A 331 -18.48 22.57 7.38
CA THR A 331 -19.46 21.57 6.96
C THR A 331 -20.62 21.59 7.97
N TYR A 332 -21.82 21.94 7.48
CA TYR A 332 -23.07 21.95 8.25
C TYR A 332 -23.70 20.56 8.32
#